data_AF-A0A946HA16-F1
#
_entry.id   AF-A0A946HA16-F1
#
_cell.length_a   1.000
_cell.length_b   1.000
_cell.length_c   1.000
_cell.angle_alpha   90.00
_cell.angle_beta   90.00
_cell.angle_gamma   90.00
#
_symmetry.space_group_name_H-M   'P 1'
#
loop_
_entity.id
_entity.type
_entity.pdbx_description
1 polymer ?
#
loop_
_entity_poly.entity_id
_entity_poly.type
_entity_poly.pdbx_seq_one_letter_code
_entity_poly.pdbx_strand_id
1 'polypeptide(L)'
;MDILEPKNIINKEFDIELFGANILATRDQLGEDGTYDDVAENIGIESIRYPGGSLTEHYFDLANPDNSKVIDINSGQPLDFLPYSEFMNYAEDAGKSVTIVLPTQKYLSQQVDANGNRFAQIDEDTLRGFMRDTLDGIYGTPSIRAFEIGNEYWGSGQMSSVEYGRVSSRMAEIVNEEISHHSGADSIFSDTDIVVQMGENYNYARLNDDYAHYGSADEKIAALNKDYNLNLDRSILTPGGKISWPQLANKLIINEFDTESEQNAIDGVVAHIYSTAPNNLNSRYFDFNTINKTWTKEFDDLTTYVTEWNLRSNTSALDKTKDYGRKRC
;
A
#
# COMPACT_ATOMS: atom_id res chain seq x y z
N MET A 1 -14.53 39.03 11.26
CA MET A 1 -13.56 38.45 10.32
C MET A 1 -12.43 37.97 11.20
N ASP A 2 -12.38 36.67 11.47
CA ASP A 2 -11.38 36.12 12.37
C ASP A 2 -10.02 36.22 11.68
N ILE A 3 -9.11 36.99 12.29
CA ILE A 3 -7.74 37.10 11.83
C ILE A 3 -7.07 35.77 12.21
N LEU A 4 -6.82 34.93 11.21
CA LEU A 4 -5.99 33.75 11.39
C LEU A 4 -4.55 34.21 11.64
N GLU A 5 -4.08 34.08 12.89
CA GLU A 5 -2.66 34.26 13.19
C GLU A 5 -1.90 32.93 12.93
N PRO A 6 -1.03 32.87 11.91
CA PRO A 6 -0.27 31.66 11.62
C PRO A 6 0.70 31.37 12.78
N LYS A 7 0.63 30.15 13.34
CA LYS A 7 1.56 29.72 14.41
C LYS A 7 2.97 29.46 13.90
N ASN A 8 3.12 29.09 12.63
CA ASN A 8 4.38 28.88 11.94
C ASN A 8 4.16 29.07 10.43
N ILE A 9 5.18 29.56 9.73
CA ILE A 9 5.24 29.60 8.27
C ILE A 9 6.28 28.57 7.85
N ILE A 10 5.90 27.63 7.00
CA ILE A 10 6.81 26.68 6.37
C ILE A 10 6.89 27.00 4.88
N ASN A 11 8.10 27.10 4.35
CA ASN A 11 8.34 27.27 2.91
C ASN A 11 8.29 25.89 2.22
N LYS A 12 7.15 25.21 2.34
CA LYS A 12 6.83 24.03 1.55
C LYS A 12 5.68 24.38 0.64
N GLU A 13 5.87 24.17 -0.66
CA GLU A 13 4.76 24.18 -1.61
C GLU A 13 3.95 22.92 -1.38
N PHE A 14 2.63 23.08 -1.34
CA PHE A 14 1.68 21.99 -1.30
C PHE A 14 1.02 21.97 -2.68
N ASP A 15 1.21 20.87 -3.39
CA ASP A 15 0.60 20.64 -4.69
C ASP A 15 -0.81 20.06 -4.53
N ILE A 16 -1.71 20.37 -5.47
CA ILE A 16 -3.03 19.75 -5.54
C ILE A 16 -2.95 18.23 -5.73
N GLU A 17 -1.85 17.73 -6.33
CA GLU A 17 -1.55 16.30 -6.46
C GLU A 17 -1.44 15.56 -5.12
N LEU A 18 -1.26 16.28 -3.99
CA LEU A 18 -1.30 15.67 -2.65
C LEU A 18 -2.71 15.24 -2.23
N PHE A 19 -3.75 15.67 -2.95
CA PHE A 19 -5.16 15.43 -2.61
C PHE A 19 -5.77 14.38 -3.55
N GLY A 20 -5.57 13.12 -3.20
CA GLY A 20 -6.18 11.97 -3.87
C GLY A 20 -7.41 11.41 -3.14
N ALA A 21 -8.15 10.53 -3.83
CA ALA A 21 -9.24 9.74 -3.26
C ALA A 21 -9.06 8.25 -3.54
N ASN A 22 -9.70 7.41 -2.72
CA ASN A 22 -9.87 5.99 -3.04
C ASN A 22 -11.27 5.80 -3.63
N ILE A 23 -11.37 5.01 -4.69
CA ILE A 23 -12.64 4.44 -5.14
C ILE A 23 -12.76 3.03 -4.58
N LEU A 24 -13.88 2.70 -3.93
CA LEU A 24 -14.17 1.33 -3.50
C LEU A 24 -15.04 0.66 -4.56
N ALA A 25 -14.44 -0.23 -5.35
CA ALA A 25 -15.07 -0.84 -6.53
C ALA A 25 -16.39 -1.59 -6.26
N THR A 26 -16.72 -1.93 -5.02
CA THR A 26 -17.98 -2.61 -4.66
C THR A 26 -19.08 -1.69 -4.14
N ARG A 27 -18.77 -0.40 -3.94
CA ARG A 27 -19.69 0.56 -3.31
C ARG A 27 -19.85 1.83 -4.12
N ASP A 28 -18.75 2.35 -4.64
CA ASP A 28 -18.73 3.60 -5.35
C ASP A 28 -19.06 3.31 -6.83
N GLN A 29 -19.97 4.11 -7.39
CA GLN A 29 -20.49 3.99 -8.75
C GLN A 29 -20.27 5.31 -9.50
N LEU A 30 -20.16 5.24 -10.82
CA LEU A 30 -19.91 6.35 -11.74
C LEU A 30 -21.16 6.64 -12.60
N GLY A 31 -21.26 7.84 -13.17
CA GLY A 31 -22.34 8.20 -14.10
C GLY A 31 -23.72 8.29 -13.45
N GLU A 32 -24.77 8.10 -14.24
CA GLU A 32 -26.17 8.32 -13.81
C GLU A 32 -26.61 7.45 -12.62
N ASP A 33 -25.97 6.30 -12.41
CA ASP A 33 -26.26 5.37 -11.33
C ASP A 33 -25.44 5.66 -10.05
N GLY A 34 -24.47 6.58 -10.12
CA GLY A 34 -23.52 6.87 -9.07
C GLY A 34 -23.45 8.34 -8.66
N THR A 35 -22.54 8.64 -7.74
CA THR A 35 -22.23 10.02 -7.32
C THR A 35 -20.73 10.25 -7.09
N TYR A 36 -19.88 9.26 -7.38
CA TYR A 36 -18.47 9.34 -7.03
C TYR A 36 -17.76 10.42 -7.86
N ASP A 37 -18.02 10.42 -9.15
CA ASP A 37 -17.53 11.38 -10.14
C ASP A 37 -17.91 12.83 -9.79
N ASP A 38 -19.18 13.07 -9.48
CA ASP A 38 -19.67 14.37 -9.03
C ASP A 38 -18.94 14.84 -7.77
N VAL A 39 -18.77 13.95 -6.78
CA VAL A 39 -18.09 14.30 -5.52
C VAL A 39 -16.61 14.55 -5.75
N ALA A 40 -15.94 13.71 -6.55
CA ALA A 40 -14.53 13.84 -6.88
C ALA A 40 -14.24 15.16 -7.62
N GLU A 41 -15.10 15.57 -8.55
CA GLU A 41 -15.01 16.88 -9.20
C GLU A 41 -15.24 18.02 -8.20
N ASN A 42 -16.31 17.96 -7.40
CA ASN A 42 -16.68 19.03 -6.48
C ASN A 42 -15.63 19.32 -5.40
N ILE A 43 -14.84 18.34 -4.99
CA ILE A 43 -13.79 18.51 -3.97
C ILE A 43 -12.37 18.62 -4.57
N GLY A 44 -12.24 18.63 -5.90
CA GLY A 44 -10.96 18.81 -6.60
C GLY A 44 -10.00 17.64 -6.43
N ILE A 45 -10.49 16.40 -6.55
CA ILE A 45 -9.63 15.21 -6.57
C ILE A 45 -8.89 15.12 -7.90
N GLU A 46 -7.57 15.06 -7.86
CA GLU A 46 -6.70 14.96 -9.05
C GLU A 46 -6.08 13.57 -9.26
N SER A 47 -6.16 12.71 -8.24
CA SER A 47 -5.63 11.35 -8.31
C SER A 47 -6.56 10.35 -7.63
N ILE A 48 -6.79 9.20 -8.26
CA ILE A 48 -7.69 8.17 -7.74
C ILE A 48 -6.98 6.82 -7.63
N ARG A 49 -7.06 6.23 -6.43
CA ARG A 49 -6.58 4.88 -6.15
C ARG A 49 -7.67 3.84 -6.35
N TYR A 50 -7.38 2.82 -7.14
CA TYR A 50 -8.28 1.72 -7.50
C TYR A 50 -7.62 0.34 -7.23
N PRO A 51 -8.36 -0.71 -6.86
CA PRO A 51 -9.81 -0.81 -6.63
C PRO A 51 -10.25 -0.44 -5.19
N GLY A 52 -9.29 0.01 -4.38
CA GLY A 52 -9.50 0.54 -3.04
C GLY A 52 -9.57 -0.51 -1.94
N GLY A 53 -8.63 -0.41 -0.99
CA GLY A 53 -8.63 -1.18 0.24
C GLY A 53 -8.54 -2.70 0.04
N SER A 54 -9.16 -3.46 0.93
CA SER A 54 -9.13 -4.93 0.90
C SER A 54 -9.78 -5.56 -0.34
N LEU A 55 -10.50 -4.77 -1.15
CA LEU A 55 -11.09 -5.24 -2.40
C LEU A 55 -10.03 -5.70 -3.40
N THR A 56 -8.84 -5.05 -3.38
CA THR A 56 -7.69 -5.48 -4.18
C THR A 56 -7.39 -6.95 -3.96
N GLU A 57 -7.20 -7.35 -2.70
CA GLU A 57 -6.76 -8.71 -2.38
C GLU A 57 -7.84 -9.76 -2.62
N HIS A 58 -9.10 -9.41 -2.36
CA HIS A 58 -10.19 -10.39 -2.40
C HIS A 58 -10.82 -10.57 -3.77
N TYR A 59 -10.86 -9.51 -4.58
CA TYR A 59 -11.77 -9.45 -5.73
C TYR A 59 -11.10 -9.04 -7.04
N PHE A 60 -10.05 -8.23 -7.01
CA PHE A 60 -9.41 -7.79 -8.25
C PHE A 60 -8.63 -8.94 -8.88
N ASP A 61 -8.98 -9.27 -10.12
CA ASP A 61 -8.44 -10.40 -10.86
C ASP A 61 -7.73 -9.88 -12.11
N LEU A 62 -6.40 -9.94 -12.10
CA LEU A 62 -5.59 -9.46 -13.22
C LEU A 62 -5.82 -10.27 -14.51
N ALA A 63 -6.33 -11.50 -14.42
CA ALA A 63 -6.69 -12.30 -15.58
C ALA A 63 -8.06 -11.91 -16.19
N ASN A 64 -8.88 -11.17 -15.44
CA ASN A 64 -10.19 -10.69 -15.87
C ASN A 64 -10.51 -9.34 -15.20
N PRO A 65 -9.76 -8.27 -15.53
CA PRO A 65 -9.83 -7.00 -14.81
C PRO A 65 -11.18 -6.27 -15.01
N ASP A 66 -11.94 -6.63 -16.05
CA ASP A 66 -13.28 -6.11 -16.34
C ASP A 66 -14.42 -6.92 -15.74
N ASN A 67 -14.13 -7.80 -14.77
CA ASN A 67 -15.17 -8.57 -14.12
C ASN A 67 -16.13 -7.67 -13.33
N SER A 68 -17.34 -7.47 -13.85
CA SER A 68 -18.37 -6.64 -13.21
C SER A 68 -19.09 -7.31 -12.03
N LYS A 69 -18.83 -8.60 -11.78
CA LYS A 69 -19.49 -9.39 -10.73
C LYS A 69 -18.49 -10.26 -9.99
N VAL A 70 -18.39 -10.06 -8.69
CA VAL A 70 -17.53 -10.88 -7.80
C VAL A 70 -18.39 -11.62 -6.79
N ILE A 71 -17.83 -12.66 -6.17
CA ILE A 71 -18.53 -13.38 -5.10
C ILE A 71 -18.05 -12.81 -3.76
N ASP A 72 -18.95 -12.22 -2.98
CA ASP A 72 -18.62 -11.69 -1.67
C ASP A 72 -18.10 -12.81 -0.75
N ILE A 73 -16.88 -12.64 -0.25
CA ILE A 73 -16.22 -13.59 0.65
C ILE A 73 -16.98 -13.84 1.96
N ASN A 74 -17.84 -12.92 2.38
CA ASN A 74 -18.57 -13.03 3.64
C ASN A 74 -19.91 -13.76 3.47
N SER A 75 -20.71 -13.37 2.48
CA SER A 75 -22.05 -13.91 2.25
C SER A 75 -22.12 -15.02 1.20
N GLY A 76 -21.09 -15.17 0.37
CA GLY A 76 -21.08 -16.06 -0.79
C GLY A 76 -22.05 -15.62 -1.91
N GLN A 77 -22.61 -14.41 -1.83
CA GLN A 77 -23.54 -13.89 -2.85
C GLN A 77 -22.79 -13.07 -3.90
N PRO A 78 -23.34 -12.97 -5.13
CA PRO A 78 -22.83 -12.03 -6.12
C PRO A 78 -22.90 -10.59 -5.63
N LEU A 79 -21.84 -9.83 -5.89
CA LEU A 79 -21.69 -8.41 -5.59
C LEU A 79 -21.24 -7.69 -6.86
N ASP A 80 -21.78 -6.50 -7.08
CA ASP A 80 -21.31 -5.63 -8.16
C ASP A 80 -19.87 -5.18 -7.90
N PHE A 81 -19.08 -5.14 -8.96
CA PHE A 81 -17.70 -4.69 -8.93
C PHE A 81 -17.49 -3.75 -10.12
N LEU A 82 -16.94 -2.57 -9.86
CA LEU A 82 -16.60 -1.58 -10.88
C LEU A 82 -15.52 -2.19 -11.79
N PRO A 83 -15.78 -2.40 -13.10
CA PRO A 83 -14.79 -2.89 -14.03
C PRO A 83 -13.60 -1.95 -14.17
N TYR A 84 -12.41 -2.52 -14.40
CA TYR A 84 -11.19 -1.72 -14.54
C TYR A 84 -11.23 -0.76 -15.72
N SER A 85 -11.69 -1.20 -16.89
CA SER A 85 -11.88 -0.34 -18.07
C SER A 85 -12.83 0.82 -17.78
N GLU A 86 -13.91 0.58 -17.05
CA GLU A 86 -14.88 1.63 -16.71
C GLU A 86 -14.21 2.71 -15.84
N PHE A 87 -13.45 2.28 -14.83
CA PHE A 87 -12.67 3.18 -13.98
C PHE A 87 -11.60 3.96 -14.78
N MET A 88 -10.82 3.28 -15.61
CA MET A 88 -9.71 3.88 -16.37
C MET A 88 -10.22 4.89 -17.41
N ASN A 89 -11.31 4.57 -18.13
CA ASN A 89 -11.94 5.50 -19.07
C ASN A 89 -12.50 6.73 -18.35
N TYR A 90 -13.14 6.56 -17.18
CA TYR A 90 -13.59 7.71 -16.38
C TYR A 90 -12.41 8.59 -15.97
N ALA A 91 -11.31 8.00 -15.50
CA ALA A 91 -10.13 8.76 -15.11
C ALA A 91 -9.53 9.52 -16.31
N GLU A 92 -9.49 8.91 -17.49
CA GLU A 92 -9.05 9.55 -18.74
C GLU A 92 -9.95 10.74 -19.09
N ASP A 93 -11.27 10.52 -19.17
CA ASP A 93 -12.26 11.54 -19.54
C ASP A 93 -12.26 12.71 -18.55
N ALA A 94 -12.06 12.43 -17.26
CA ALA A 94 -12.01 13.43 -16.20
C ALA A 94 -10.61 14.07 -16.02
N GLY A 95 -9.61 13.66 -16.81
CA GLY A 95 -8.24 14.16 -16.72
C GLY A 95 -7.55 13.86 -15.38
N LYS A 96 -7.94 12.77 -14.70
CA LYS A 96 -7.43 12.39 -13.38
C LYS A 96 -6.31 11.37 -13.51
N SER A 97 -5.28 11.51 -12.68
CA SER A 97 -4.25 10.49 -12.56
C SER A 97 -4.74 9.29 -11.75
N VAL A 98 -4.11 8.12 -11.91
CA VAL A 98 -4.50 6.90 -11.21
C VAL A 98 -3.34 6.25 -10.46
N THR A 99 -3.66 5.66 -9.31
CA THR A 99 -2.80 4.66 -8.65
C THR A 99 -3.48 3.30 -8.72
N ILE A 100 -2.83 2.35 -9.38
CA ILE A 100 -3.37 1.00 -9.61
C ILE A 100 -2.77 0.07 -8.57
N VAL A 101 -3.60 -0.52 -7.72
CA VAL A 101 -3.14 -1.44 -6.68
C VAL A 101 -3.21 -2.87 -7.19
N LEU A 102 -2.08 -3.56 -7.22
CA LEU A 102 -1.95 -4.93 -7.69
C LEU A 102 -2.18 -5.91 -6.52
N PRO A 103 -2.98 -6.97 -6.69
CA PRO A 103 -3.22 -7.95 -5.64
C PRO A 103 -1.98 -8.79 -5.35
N THR A 104 -1.83 -9.24 -4.10
CA THR A 104 -0.68 -10.04 -3.65
C THR A 104 -1.08 -11.35 -2.99
N GLN A 105 -2.29 -11.41 -2.39
CA GLN A 105 -2.78 -12.53 -1.58
C GLN A 105 -2.67 -13.91 -2.27
N LYS A 106 -2.87 -13.96 -3.59
CA LYS A 106 -2.93 -15.21 -4.37
C LYS A 106 -1.56 -15.70 -4.84
N TYR A 107 -0.49 -14.93 -4.66
CA TYR A 107 0.83 -15.22 -5.22
C TYR A 107 1.78 -15.88 -4.21
N LEU A 108 1.25 -16.75 -3.36
CA LEU A 108 2.02 -17.52 -2.39
C LEU A 108 1.87 -19.01 -2.67
N SER A 109 2.97 -19.72 -2.57
CA SER A 109 3.00 -21.17 -2.63
C SER A 109 2.45 -21.81 -1.34
N GLN A 110 2.21 -23.11 -1.41
CA GLN A 110 1.93 -23.95 -0.23
C GLN A 110 3.21 -24.39 0.50
N GLN A 111 4.39 -24.16 -0.08
CA GLN A 111 5.66 -24.51 0.54
C GLN A 111 6.09 -23.41 1.51
N VAL A 112 6.64 -23.80 2.65
CA VAL A 112 7.11 -22.88 3.69
C VAL A 112 8.58 -23.09 4.02
N ASP A 113 9.24 -22.02 4.45
CA ASP A 113 10.60 -22.06 4.99
C ASP A 113 10.64 -22.60 6.44
N ALA A 114 11.82 -22.59 7.05
CA ALA A 114 12.05 -23.08 8.41
C ALA A 114 11.27 -22.30 9.49
N ASN A 115 10.86 -21.06 9.18
CA ASN A 115 10.09 -20.18 10.08
C ASN A 115 8.60 -20.19 9.74
N GLY A 116 8.17 -21.04 8.81
CA GLY A 116 6.77 -21.16 8.41
C GLY A 116 6.28 -20.11 7.40
N ASN A 117 7.18 -19.31 6.82
CA ASN A 117 6.80 -18.33 5.79
C ASN A 117 6.72 -19.00 4.42
N ARG A 118 5.63 -18.76 3.70
CA ARG A 118 5.44 -19.22 2.32
C ARG A 118 6.41 -18.55 1.35
N PHE A 119 6.73 -19.25 0.27
CA PHE A 119 7.48 -18.66 -0.86
C PHE A 119 6.55 -18.00 -1.87
N ALA A 120 7.05 -16.98 -2.58
CA ALA A 120 6.33 -16.37 -3.69
C ALA A 120 6.07 -17.38 -4.82
N GLN A 121 4.90 -17.28 -5.43
CA GLN A 121 4.45 -18.05 -6.59
C GLN A 121 3.58 -17.16 -7.47
N ILE A 122 4.23 -16.20 -8.13
CA ILE A 122 3.56 -15.25 -9.01
C ILE A 122 3.18 -15.94 -10.32
N ASP A 123 1.96 -15.71 -10.78
CA ASP A 123 1.55 -16.02 -12.16
C ASP A 123 2.10 -14.92 -13.07
N GLU A 124 3.35 -15.07 -13.50
CA GLU A 124 4.05 -14.03 -14.26
C GLU A 124 3.38 -13.73 -15.60
N ASP A 125 2.84 -14.75 -16.28
CA ASP A 125 2.16 -14.56 -17.56
C ASP A 125 0.94 -13.66 -17.39
N THR A 126 0.16 -13.88 -16.33
CA THR A 126 -1.01 -13.04 -16.00
C THR A 126 -0.59 -11.63 -15.62
N LEU A 127 0.39 -11.46 -14.72
CA LEU A 127 0.85 -10.15 -14.28
C LEU A 127 1.41 -9.34 -15.46
N ARG A 128 2.31 -9.93 -16.25
CA ARG A 128 2.91 -9.27 -17.42
C ARG A 128 1.87 -8.97 -18.49
N GLY A 129 0.91 -9.87 -18.71
CA GLY A 129 -0.22 -9.64 -19.61
C GLY A 129 -1.02 -8.41 -19.21
N PHE A 130 -1.46 -8.34 -17.95
CA PHE A 130 -2.18 -7.19 -17.41
C PHE A 130 -1.38 -5.89 -17.53
N MET A 131 -0.07 -5.93 -17.23
CA MET A 131 0.80 -4.77 -17.34
C MET A 131 0.90 -4.27 -18.78
N ARG A 132 1.17 -5.14 -19.75
CA ARG A 132 1.21 -4.74 -21.17
C ARG A 132 -0.12 -4.17 -21.64
N ASP A 133 -1.21 -4.85 -21.35
CA ASP A 133 -2.54 -4.41 -21.77
C ASP A 133 -2.91 -3.05 -21.16
N THR A 134 -2.50 -2.80 -19.91
CA THR A 134 -2.65 -1.50 -19.25
C THR A 134 -1.78 -0.42 -19.90
N LEU A 135 -0.49 -0.69 -20.12
CA LEU A 135 0.47 0.28 -20.67
C LEU A 135 0.19 0.59 -22.15
N ASP A 136 -0.33 -0.38 -22.91
CA ASP A 136 -0.76 -0.23 -24.30
C ASP A 136 -2.12 0.48 -24.42
N GLY A 137 -2.76 0.82 -23.29
CA GLY A 137 -4.01 1.58 -23.24
C GLY A 137 -5.27 0.78 -23.57
N ILE A 138 -5.23 -0.55 -23.47
CA ILE A 138 -6.39 -1.41 -23.78
C ILE A 138 -7.59 -1.08 -22.89
N TYR A 139 -7.32 -0.69 -21.64
CA TYR A 139 -8.35 -0.37 -20.64
C TYR A 139 -8.65 1.14 -20.55
N GLY A 140 -7.94 1.98 -21.30
CA GLY A 140 -7.94 3.45 -21.17
C GLY A 140 -6.53 4.00 -20.93
N THR A 141 -6.35 5.29 -21.14
CA THR A 141 -5.05 5.99 -21.10
C THR A 141 -4.98 7.19 -20.14
N PRO A 142 -5.53 7.13 -18.91
CA PRO A 142 -5.24 8.15 -17.92
C PRO A 142 -3.74 8.20 -17.59
N SER A 143 -3.28 9.31 -17.03
CA SER A 143 -1.93 9.37 -16.46
C SER A 143 -1.82 8.37 -15.30
N ILE A 144 -0.91 7.41 -15.41
CA ILE A 144 -0.65 6.45 -14.34
C ILE A 144 0.41 7.04 -13.42
N ARG A 145 0.00 7.45 -12.22
CA ARG A 145 0.91 7.98 -11.21
C ARG A 145 1.76 6.88 -10.59
N ALA A 146 1.14 5.76 -10.23
CA ALA A 146 1.86 4.68 -9.57
C ALA A 146 1.18 3.31 -9.70
N PHE A 147 1.99 2.26 -9.63
CA PHE A 147 1.57 0.90 -9.31
C PHE A 147 1.89 0.60 -7.85
N GLU A 148 0.86 0.35 -7.04
CA GLU A 148 1.03 -0.05 -5.63
C GLU A 148 0.96 -1.58 -5.52
N ILE A 149 1.99 -2.19 -4.91
CA ILE A 149 2.05 -3.64 -4.75
C ILE A 149 1.36 -4.06 -3.45
N GLY A 150 0.13 -4.58 -3.57
CA GLY A 150 -0.67 -5.12 -2.47
C GLY A 150 -1.44 -4.07 -1.67
N ASN A 151 -2.40 -4.53 -0.86
CA ASN A 151 -3.18 -3.75 0.10
C ASN A 151 -3.21 -4.42 1.47
N GLU A 152 -2.63 -3.77 2.48
CA GLU A 152 -2.59 -4.23 3.87
C GLU A 152 -2.23 -5.71 3.96
N TYR A 153 -1.00 -6.05 3.55
CA TYR A 153 -0.55 -7.44 3.45
C TYR A 153 -0.73 -8.19 4.78
N TRP A 154 -0.59 -7.50 5.91
CA TRP A 154 -0.78 -8.02 7.26
C TRP A 154 -2.24 -8.37 7.59
N GLY A 155 -3.20 -7.82 6.83
CA GLY A 155 -4.63 -7.95 6.99
C GLY A 155 -5.25 -8.77 5.86
N SER A 156 -5.78 -8.08 4.84
CA SER A 156 -6.44 -8.71 3.69
C SER A 156 -5.51 -9.53 2.81
N GLY A 157 -4.23 -9.15 2.72
CA GLY A 157 -3.22 -9.95 2.01
C GLY A 157 -2.84 -11.24 2.73
N GLN A 158 -3.17 -11.35 4.02
CA GLN A 158 -2.92 -12.53 4.87
C GLN A 158 -1.47 -13.03 4.81
N MET A 159 -0.51 -12.12 4.93
CA MET A 159 0.93 -12.39 4.82
C MET A 159 1.69 -11.98 6.07
N SER A 160 2.77 -12.72 6.35
CA SER A 160 3.86 -12.21 7.18
C SER A 160 4.66 -11.14 6.43
N SER A 161 5.48 -10.36 7.13
CA SER A 161 6.35 -9.37 6.48
C SER A 161 7.38 -10.00 5.53
N VAL A 162 7.83 -11.23 5.81
CA VAL A 162 8.75 -11.98 4.92
C VAL A 162 8.00 -12.45 3.67
N GLU A 163 6.80 -12.99 3.83
CA GLU A 163 5.98 -13.43 2.70
C GLU A 163 5.64 -12.26 1.77
N TYR A 164 5.29 -11.11 2.34
CA TYR A 164 5.05 -9.90 1.57
C TYR A 164 6.33 -9.43 0.86
N GLY A 165 7.48 -9.40 1.55
CA GLY A 165 8.77 -9.06 0.94
C GLY A 165 9.02 -9.85 -0.34
N ARG A 166 8.93 -11.19 -0.26
CA ARG A 166 9.14 -12.11 -1.41
C ARG A 166 8.21 -11.85 -2.59
N VAL A 167 6.94 -11.59 -2.30
CA VAL A 167 5.95 -11.33 -3.37
C VAL A 167 6.20 -9.95 -3.95
N SER A 168 6.40 -8.94 -3.10
CA SER A 168 6.55 -7.55 -3.51
C SER A 168 7.83 -7.29 -4.29
N SER A 169 8.95 -7.92 -3.94
CA SER A 169 10.23 -7.74 -4.64
C SER A 169 10.13 -8.25 -6.08
N ARG A 170 9.64 -9.48 -6.26
CA ARG A 170 9.49 -10.07 -7.59
C ARG A 170 8.39 -9.39 -8.42
N MET A 171 7.28 -8.97 -7.81
CA MET A 171 6.25 -8.20 -8.53
C MET A 171 6.78 -6.84 -8.97
N ALA A 172 7.50 -6.11 -8.11
CA ALA A 172 8.09 -4.81 -8.46
C ALA A 172 9.05 -4.95 -9.64
N GLU A 173 9.93 -5.96 -9.61
CA GLU A 173 10.84 -6.25 -10.72
C GLU A 173 10.09 -6.50 -12.04
N ILE A 174 9.06 -7.35 -12.02
CA ILE A 174 8.25 -7.63 -13.22
C ILE A 174 7.56 -6.37 -13.75
N VAL A 175 6.97 -5.56 -12.87
CA VAL A 175 6.30 -4.31 -13.23
C VAL A 175 7.29 -3.33 -13.87
N ASN A 176 8.48 -3.17 -13.27
CA ASN A 176 9.55 -2.32 -13.79
C ASN A 176 10.03 -2.79 -15.16
N GLU A 177 10.20 -4.11 -15.36
CA GLU A 177 10.56 -4.67 -16.65
C GLU A 177 9.53 -4.35 -17.74
N GLU A 178 8.22 -4.47 -17.46
CA GLU A 178 7.19 -4.18 -18.48
C GLU A 178 7.11 -2.67 -18.78
N ILE A 179 7.26 -1.80 -17.78
CA ILE A 179 7.34 -0.33 -17.99
C ILE A 179 8.58 0.01 -18.84
N SER A 180 9.75 -0.50 -18.45
CA SER A 180 11.03 -0.20 -19.10
C SER A 180 11.12 -0.70 -20.55
N HIS A 181 10.43 -1.80 -20.88
CA HIS A 181 10.38 -2.31 -22.25
C HIS A 181 9.31 -1.65 -23.12
N HIS A 182 8.38 -0.89 -22.53
CA HIS A 182 7.34 -0.21 -23.28
C HIS A 182 7.91 0.98 -24.05
N SER A 183 7.39 1.23 -25.26
CA SER A 183 7.87 2.32 -26.14
C SER A 183 7.73 3.73 -25.56
N GLY A 184 6.84 3.88 -24.58
CA GLY A 184 6.58 5.11 -23.83
C GLY A 184 7.34 5.25 -22.52
N ALA A 185 8.28 4.35 -22.18
CA ALA A 185 9.03 4.36 -20.92
C ALA A 185 9.62 5.75 -20.61
N ASP A 186 10.45 6.29 -21.52
CA ASP A 186 11.15 7.57 -21.34
C ASP A 186 10.27 8.81 -21.59
N SER A 187 8.95 8.67 -21.70
CA SER A 187 8.07 9.80 -22.05
C SER A 187 6.72 9.80 -21.32
N ILE A 188 5.92 8.76 -21.49
CA ILE A 188 4.59 8.65 -20.90
C ILE A 188 4.69 8.15 -19.46
N PHE A 189 5.63 7.22 -19.22
CA PHE A 189 5.78 6.51 -17.95
C PHE A 189 7.05 6.89 -17.18
N SER A 190 7.71 8.00 -17.56
CA SER A 190 8.97 8.42 -16.92
C SER A 190 8.81 8.81 -15.45
N ASP A 191 7.59 9.21 -15.09
CA ASP A 191 7.21 9.63 -13.73
C ASP A 191 6.22 8.64 -13.09
N THR A 192 6.07 7.42 -13.65
CA THR A 192 5.21 6.37 -13.07
C THR A 192 5.99 5.59 -12.03
N ASP A 193 5.59 5.75 -10.76
CA ASP A 193 6.28 5.11 -9.63
C ASP A 193 5.81 3.66 -9.39
N ILE A 194 6.70 2.83 -8.89
CA ILE A 194 6.38 1.52 -8.31
C ILE A 194 6.53 1.63 -6.79
N VAL A 195 5.45 1.38 -6.06
CA VAL A 195 5.41 1.62 -4.61
C VAL A 195 5.02 0.38 -3.83
N VAL A 196 5.70 0.15 -2.70
CA VAL A 196 5.51 -1.02 -1.83
C VAL A 196 5.12 -0.60 -0.42
N GLN A 197 4.46 -1.46 0.34
CA GLN A 197 3.99 -1.12 1.69
C GLN A 197 5.08 -1.23 2.74
N MET A 198 5.04 -0.29 3.68
CA MET A 198 5.85 -0.40 4.88
C MET A 198 5.41 -1.58 5.77
N GLY A 199 6.34 -2.01 6.59
CA GLY A 199 6.25 -2.96 7.67
C GLY A 199 5.25 -2.59 8.76
N GLU A 200 4.31 -3.49 9.02
CA GLU A 200 3.35 -3.38 10.12
C GLU A 200 3.39 -4.66 10.97
N ASN A 201 3.22 -4.51 12.28
CA ASN A 201 3.19 -5.65 13.21
C ASN A 201 1.75 -5.86 13.71
N TYR A 202 0.90 -6.33 12.81
CA TYR A 202 -0.51 -6.56 13.05
C TYR A 202 -0.98 -7.88 12.43
N ASN A 203 -1.98 -8.51 13.03
CA ASN A 203 -2.64 -9.73 12.54
C ASN A 203 -1.67 -10.79 11.95
N TYR A 204 -1.67 -11.06 10.65
CA TYR A 204 -0.84 -12.11 10.02
C TYR A 204 0.67 -11.79 10.03
N ALA A 205 1.04 -10.52 10.16
CA ALA A 205 2.44 -10.07 10.25
C ALA A 205 2.93 -9.88 11.70
N ARG A 206 2.13 -10.29 12.69
CA ARG A 206 2.43 -10.04 14.09
C ARG A 206 3.47 -11.03 14.63
N LEU A 207 4.68 -10.55 14.91
CA LEU A 207 5.78 -11.36 15.46
C LEU A 207 5.98 -11.20 16.97
N ASN A 208 5.43 -10.15 17.57
CA ASN A 208 5.75 -9.83 18.97
C ASN A 208 5.35 -10.92 19.98
N ASP A 209 4.35 -11.73 19.64
CA ASP A 209 3.84 -12.80 20.50
C ASP A 209 4.77 -14.04 20.43
N ASP A 210 5.34 -14.33 19.26
CA ASP A 210 6.25 -15.48 19.05
C ASP A 210 7.54 -15.33 19.86
N TYR A 211 8.04 -14.10 19.99
CA TYR A 211 9.24 -13.77 20.75
C TYR A 211 8.94 -13.33 22.19
N ALA A 212 7.72 -13.50 22.70
CA ALA A 212 7.36 -13.08 24.05
C ALA A 212 8.07 -13.89 25.15
N HIS A 213 8.49 -15.12 24.83
CA HIS A 213 9.10 -16.07 25.76
C HIS A 213 10.56 -15.74 26.15
N TYR A 214 11.25 -14.88 25.40
CA TYR A 214 12.59 -14.41 25.74
C TYR A 214 12.56 -13.35 26.85
N GLY A 215 13.46 -13.48 27.83
CA GLY A 215 13.49 -12.68 29.05
C GLY A 215 14.12 -11.29 28.88
N SER A 216 14.93 -11.09 27.83
CA SER A 216 15.62 -9.83 27.55
C SER A 216 15.53 -9.38 26.09
N ALA A 217 15.79 -8.10 25.84
CA ALA A 217 15.85 -7.57 24.48
C ALA A 217 17.02 -8.14 23.66
N ASP A 218 18.16 -8.40 24.30
CA ASP A 218 19.35 -8.94 23.64
C ASP A 218 19.13 -10.40 23.21
N GLU A 219 18.44 -11.22 24.01
CA GLU A 219 18.02 -12.56 23.61
C GLU A 219 17.06 -12.53 22.40
N LYS A 220 16.12 -11.58 22.37
CA LYS A 220 15.22 -11.41 21.22
C LYS A 220 15.98 -11.02 19.97
N ILE A 221 16.91 -10.07 20.07
CA ILE A 221 17.78 -9.66 18.95
C ILE A 221 18.58 -10.85 18.44
N ALA A 222 19.20 -11.63 19.32
CA ALA A 222 19.98 -12.80 18.92
C ALA A 222 19.13 -13.88 18.22
N ALA A 223 17.91 -14.12 18.72
CA ALA A 223 16.97 -15.05 18.09
C ALA A 223 16.53 -14.54 16.72
N LEU A 224 16.10 -13.27 16.61
CA LEU A 224 15.70 -12.66 15.35
C LEU A 224 16.81 -12.67 14.28
N ASN A 225 18.06 -12.37 14.67
CA ASN A 225 19.21 -12.45 13.78
C ASN A 225 19.44 -13.86 13.26
N LYS A 226 19.24 -14.87 14.13
CA LYS A 226 19.40 -16.27 13.74
C LYS A 226 18.27 -16.74 12.83
N ASP A 227 17.02 -16.43 13.18
CA ASP A 227 15.85 -16.96 12.49
C ASP A 227 15.71 -16.35 11.10
N TYR A 228 15.97 -15.04 10.96
CA TYR A 228 15.78 -14.30 9.71
C TYR A 228 17.09 -13.88 9.04
N ASN A 229 18.24 -14.38 9.50
CA ASN A 229 19.56 -14.02 8.96
C ASN A 229 19.82 -12.51 8.92
N LEU A 230 19.41 -11.80 9.98
CA LEU A 230 19.56 -10.36 10.11
C LEU A 230 20.85 -9.97 10.87
N ASN A 231 21.23 -8.71 10.76
CA ASN A 231 22.31 -8.10 11.54
C ASN A 231 21.78 -6.97 12.44
N LEU A 232 20.79 -7.27 13.27
CA LEU A 232 20.19 -6.33 14.20
C LEU A 232 21.12 -6.09 15.40
N ASP A 233 21.15 -4.83 15.84
CA ASP A 233 21.73 -4.39 17.11
C ASP A 233 20.70 -3.63 17.95
N ARG A 234 21.14 -2.99 19.04
CA ARG A 234 20.25 -2.23 19.93
C ARG A 234 19.61 -1.00 19.29
N SER A 235 19.98 -0.60 18.07
CA SER A 235 19.30 0.47 17.33
C SER A 235 17.85 0.12 16.97
N ILE A 236 17.50 -1.17 16.93
CA ILE A 236 16.11 -1.63 16.73
C ILE A 236 15.21 -1.39 17.94
N LEU A 237 15.77 -0.96 19.07
CA LEU A 237 15.01 -0.73 20.29
C LEU A 237 14.35 0.65 20.26
N THR A 238 13.08 0.68 20.66
CA THR A 238 12.38 1.90 21.07
C THR A 238 13.13 2.60 22.23
N PRO A 239 12.87 3.90 22.49
CA PRO A 239 13.42 4.59 23.67
C PRO A 239 13.13 3.89 25.01
N GLY A 240 12.06 3.08 25.08
CA GLY A 240 11.72 2.26 26.24
C GLY A 240 12.45 0.92 26.32
N GLY A 241 13.43 0.64 25.45
CA GLY A 241 14.24 -0.58 25.46
C GLY A 241 13.55 -1.83 24.92
N LYS A 242 12.38 -1.70 24.26
CA LYS A 242 11.65 -2.80 23.61
C LYS A 242 11.92 -2.80 22.11
N ILE A 243 11.84 -3.96 21.46
CA ILE A 243 11.90 -4.09 19.99
C ILE A 243 10.87 -3.16 19.34
N SER A 244 11.31 -2.38 18.35
CA SER A 244 10.43 -1.62 17.47
C SER A 244 9.92 -2.53 16.37
N TRP A 245 8.79 -3.20 16.61
CA TRP A 245 8.25 -4.20 15.68
C TRP A 245 7.97 -3.69 14.27
N PRO A 246 7.45 -2.47 14.04
CA PRO A 246 7.31 -1.93 12.68
C PRO A 246 8.65 -1.71 11.96
N GLN A 247 9.71 -1.33 12.68
CA GLN A 247 11.05 -1.21 12.09
C GLN A 247 11.64 -2.59 11.76
N LEU A 248 11.36 -3.60 12.59
CA LEU A 248 11.73 -4.98 12.29
C LEU A 248 10.98 -5.49 11.06
N ALA A 249 9.67 -5.25 10.97
CA ALA A 249 8.84 -5.60 9.82
C ALA A 249 9.38 -4.97 8.53
N ASN A 250 9.76 -3.68 8.56
CA ASN A 250 10.46 -3.04 7.43
C ASN A 250 11.73 -3.81 7.06
N LYS A 251 12.59 -4.12 8.03
CA LYS A 251 13.83 -4.85 7.75
C LYS A 251 13.61 -6.23 7.17
N LEU A 252 12.55 -6.93 7.59
CA LEU A 252 12.18 -8.23 7.02
C LEU A 252 11.72 -8.10 5.56
N ILE A 253 10.95 -7.08 5.22
CA ILE A 253 10.54 -6.82 3.83
C ILE A 253 11.77 -6.47 2.99
N ILE A 254 12.55 -5.48 3.42
CA ILE A 254 13.74 -4.99 2.72
C ILE A 254 14.75 -6.13 2.46
N ASN A 255 14.88 -7.07 3.40
CA ASN A 255 15.80 -8.20 3.26
C ASN A 255 15.45 -9.13 2.10
N GLU A 256 14.21 -9.11 1.59
CA GLU A 256 13.81 -9.89 0.41
C GLU A 256 14.00 -9.12 -0.91
N PHE A 257 14.36 -7.83 -0.87
CA PHE A 257 14.86 -7.08 -2.04
C PHE A 257 16.37 -7.29 -2.13
N ASP A 258 16.81 -8.50 -2.43
CA ASP A 258 18.20 -8.93 -2.29
C ASP A 258 19.03 -8.81 -3.58
N THR A 259 18.39 -8.45 -4.70
CA THR A 259 19.05 -8.14 -5.97
C THR A 259 19.01 -6.65 -6.32
N GLU A 260 20.01 -6.17 -7.05
CA GLU A 260 20.05 -4.78 -7.55
C GLU A 260 18.84 -4.46 -8.45
N SER A 261 18.34 -5.45 -9.19
CA SER A 261 17.16 -5.33 -10.06
C SER A 261 15.89 -5.04 -9.26
N GLU A 262 15.62 -5.81 -8.20
CA GLU A 262 14.47 -5.58 -7.32
C GLU A 262 14.57 -4.25 -6.57
N GLN A 263 15.77 -3.89 -6.09
CA GLN A 263 15.99 -2.65 -5.35
C GLN A 263 15.78 -1.42 -6.23
N ASN A 264 16.24 -1.45 -7.49
CA ASN A 264 16.04 -0.38 -8.47
C ASN A 264 14.63 -0.36 -9.08
N ALA A 265 13.80 -1.35 -8.79
CA ALA A 265 12.44 -1.45 -9.30
C ALA A 265 11.40 -0.74 -8.41
N ILE A 266 11.81 -0.12 -7.30
CA ILE A 266 10.89 0.60 -6.41
C ILE A 266 11.28 2.07 -6.31
N ASP A 267 10.25 2.93 -6.37
CA ASP A 267 10.40 4.39 -6.32
C ASP A 267 9.82 4.97 -5.02
N GLY A 268 9.03 4.17 -4.28
CA GLY A 268 8.41 4.65 -3.06
C GLY A 268 7.90 3.60 -2.09
N VAL A 269 7.57 4.10 -0.89
CA VAL A 269 7.04 3.31 0.22
C VAL A 269 5.72 3.89 0.70
N VAL A 270 4.72 3.04 0.79
CA VAL A 270 3.35 3.36 1.19
C VAL A 270 3.17 3.19 2.70
N ALA A 271 2.57 4.21 3.33
CA ALA A 271 2.03 4.16 4.68
C ALA A 271 0.51 4.31 4.68
N HIS A 272 -0.18 3.52 5.52
CA HIS A 272 -1.61 3.70 5.80
C HIS A 272 -1.79 4.36 7.18
N ILE A 273 -2.14 5.65 7.21
CA ILE A 273 -2.07 6.45 8.43
C ILE A 273 -3.42 6.50 9.15
N TYR A 274 -3.49 5.86 10.33
CA TYR A 274 -4.66 5.90 11.21
C TYR A 274 -4.43 6.78 12.44
N SER A 275 -4.74 8.07 12.30
CA SER A 275 -4.51 9.04 13.36
C SER A 275 -5.44 8.83 14.56
N THR A 276 -4.88 8.76 15.76
CA THR A 276 -5.61 8.75 17.04
C THR A 276 -5.70 10.15 17.67
N ALA A 277 -5.52 11.19 16.85
CA ALA A 277 -5.77 12.56 17.26
C ALA A 277 -7.26 12.77 17.64
N PRO A 278 -7.56 13.69 18.56
CA PRO A 278 -6.62 14.57 19.27
C PRO A 278 -5.88 13.89 20.43
N ASN A 279 -6.26 12.68 20.85
CA ASN A 279 -5.69 12.00 22.02
C ASN A 279 -4.18 11.73 21.91
N ASN A 280 -3.70 11.42 20.70
CA ASN A 280 -2.27 11.29 20.42
C ASN A 280 -1.93 11.86 19.04
N LEU A 281 -1.50 13.13 19.03
CA LEU A 281 -1.08 13.83 17.81
C LEU A 281 0.11 13.17 17.12
N ASN A 282 1.03 12.58 17.88
CA ASN A 282 2.25 11.96 17.35
C ASN A 282 1.96 10.71 16.52
N SER A 283 0.76 10.13 16.62
CA SER A 283 0.39 8.98 15.80
C SER A 283 0.28 9.32 14.31
N ARG A 284 0.26 10.60 13.92
CA ARG A 284 0.33 11.03 12.52
C ARG A 284 1.71 10.89 11.91
N TYR A 285 2.74 10.90 12.76
CA TYR A 285 4.14 10.91 12.35
C TYR A 285 4.83 9.57 12.57
N PHE A 286 4.13 8.61 13.19
CA PHE A 286 4.74 7.34 13.59
C PHE A 286 5.25 6.56 12.37
N ASP A 287 4.42 6.44 11.33
CA ASP A 287 4.73 5.68 10.12
C ASP A 287 5.85 6.35 9.32
N PHE A 288 5.76 7.67 9.10
CA PHE A 288 6.83 8.45 8.48
C PHE A 288 8.18 8.31 9.21
N ASN A 289 8.17 8.39 10.54
CA ASN A 289 9.39 8.22 11.33
C ASN A 289 9.93 6.79 11.26
N THR A 290 9.06 5.81 11.04
CA THR A 290 9.43 4.40 10.91
C THR A 290 10.07 4.16 9.55
N ILE A 291 9.48 4.67 8.47
CA ILE A 291 10.03 4.66 7.11
C ILE A 291 11.41 5.34 7.09
N ASN A 292 11.54 6.56 7.62
CA ASN A 292 12.79 7.32 7.64
C ASN A 292 13.92 6.65 8.47
N LYS A 293 13.58 5.72 9.37
CA LYS A 293 14.56 5.01 10.20
C LYS A 293 15.05 3.72 9.55
N THR A 294 14.36 3.24 8.52
CA THR A 294 14.66 1.98 7.83
C THR A 294 14.81 2.18 6.33
N TRP A 295 13.73 2.38 5.58
CA TRP A 295 13.73 2.36 4.11
C TRP A 295 14.69 3.40 3.53
N THR A 296 14.60 4.64 3.98
CA THR A 296 15.45 5.75 3.48
C THR A 296 16.92 5.66 3.93
N LYS A 297 17.31 4.61 4.66
CA LYS A 297 18.72 4.33 4.99
C LYS A 297 19.32 3.25 4.10
N GLU A 298 18.46 2.41 3.53
CA GLU A 298 18.85 1.28 2.69
C GLU A 298 18.71 1.66 1.20
N PHE A 299 17.71 2.48 0.87
CA PHE A 299 17.45 3.00 -0.47
C PHE A 299 17.49 4.52 -0.49
N ASP A 300 18.18 5.05 -1.49
CA ASP A 300 18.22 6.47 -1.77
C ASP A 300 16.94 6.90 -2.51
N ASP A 301 16.55 8.17 -2.37
CA ASP A 301 15.50 8.84 -3.16
C ASP A 301 14.07 8.24 -3.14
N LEU A 302 13.75 7.30 -2.24
CA LEU A 302 12.38 6.79 -2.10
C LEU A 302 11.37 7.85 -1.66
N THR A 303 10.28 7.96 -2.41
CA THR A 303 9.12 8.79 -2.06
C THR A 303 8.23 8.10 -1.02
N THR A 304 7.80 8.83 0.01
CA THR A 304 6.79 8.30 0.94
C THR A 304 5.38 8.62 0.44
N TYR A 305 4.62 7.57 0.14
CA TYR A 305 3.23 7.64 -0.25
C TYR A 305 2.29 7.45 0.95
N VAL A 306 1.18 8.18 0.96
CA VAL A 306 0.07 7.93 1.90
C VAL A 306 -1.17 7.63 1.08
N THR A 307 -1.45 6.35 0.89
CA THR A 307 -2.52 5.89 -0.01
C THR A 307 -3.83 5.58 0.72
N GLU A 308 -3.77 5.45 2.05
CA GLU A 308 -4.95 5.52 2.93
C GLU A 308 -4.62 6.38 4.16
N TRP A 309 -5.48 7.34 4.47
CA TRP A 309 -5.41 8.07 5.72
C TRP A 309 -6.80 8.21 6.32
N ASN A 310 -6.88 8.10 7.65
CA ASN A 310 -8.15 8.21 8.34
C ASN A 310 -7.98 8.57 9.83
N LEU A 311 -9.02 9.11 10.44
CA LEU A 311 -9.12 9.24 11.89
C LEU A 311 -9.57 7.91 12.50
N ARG A 312 -8.79 7.37 13.44
CA ARG A 312 -9.11 6.14 14.15
C ARG A 312 -10.32 6.39 15.07
N SER A 313 -11.49 5.97 14.60
CA SER A 313 -12.82 6.11 15.24
C SER A 313 -13.02 5.40 16.60
N ASN A 314 -12.01 4.72 17.16
CA ASN A 314 -12.07 4.16 18.52
C ASN A 314 -11.70 5.19 19.61
N THR A 315 -11.59 6.48 19.27
CA THR A 315 -11.55 7.55 20.25
C THR A 315 -12.96 8.02 20.57
N SER A 316 -13.26 8.32 21.84
CA SER A 316 -14.50 8.99 22.24
C SER A 316 -14.53 10.48 21.85
N ALA A 317 -13.48 10.96 21.18
CA ALA A 317 -13.28 12.36 20.84
C ALA A 317 -13.93 12.75 19.50
N LEU A 318 -14.48 11.78 18.76
CA LEU A 318 -15.11 12.01 17.45
C LEU A 318 -16.62 11.72 17.51
N ASP A 319 -17.43 12.65 17.03
CA ASP A 319 -18.87 12.57 16.87
C ASP A 319 -19.21 11.95 15.50
N LYS A 320 -19.84 10.78 15.53
CA LYS A 320 -20.21 9.99 14.34
C LYS A 320 -21.15 10.70 13.37
N THR A 321 -21.80 11.78 13.80
CA THR A 321 -22.76 12.54 12.99
C THR A 321 -22.18 13.85 12.46
N LYS A 322 -20.97 14.22 12.90
CA LYS A 322 -20.36 15.53 12.60
C LYS A 322 -18.93 15.44 12.08
N ASP A 323 -18.21 14.40 12.47
CA ASP A 323 -16.80 14.23 12.13
C ASP A 323 -16.63 13.19 11.02
N TYR A 324 -15.87 13.56 9.99
CA TYR A 324 -15.53 12.70 8.88
C TYR A 324 -14.46 11.66 9.29
N GLY A 325 -14.69 10.39 8.97
CA GLY A 325 -13.73 9.30 9.18
C GLY A 325 -14.36 7.92 9.02
N ARG A 326 -13.67 7.00 8.33
CA ARG A 326 -14.16 5.62 8.16
C ARG A 326 -14.08 4.88 9.49
N LYS A 327 -15.19 4.26 9.90
CA LYS A 327 -15.17 3.33 11.04
C LYS A 327 -14.55 2.02 10.55
N ARG A 328 -13.38 1.63 11.08
CA ARG A 328 -12.95 0.22 10.92
C ARG A 328 -13.83 -0.63 11.83
N CYS A 329 -14.48 -1.63 11.24
CA CYS A 329 -15.14 -2.70 11.97
C CYS A 329 -14.10 -3.59 12.65
#